data_AF-A0A2R6JX65-F1
#
_entry.id   AF-A0A2R6JX65-F1
#
_cell.length_a   1.000
_cell.length_b   1.000
_cell.length_c   1.000
_cell.angle_alpha   90.00
_cell.angle_beta   90.00
_cell.angle_gamma   90.00
#
_symmetry.space_group_name_H-M   'P 1'
#
loop_
_entity.id
_entity.type
_entity.pdbx_description
1 polymer ?
#
loop_
_entity_poly.entity_id
_entity_poly.type
_entity_poly.pdbx_seq_one_letter_code
_entity_poly.pdbx_strand_id
1 'polypeptide(L)' 'MGETHRTRGRTITGADVANFAGVSGDFNELHTDAEAMADSQFGERIAHGALVCSVDQNGDTVCSCELLALVR' A
#
# COMPACT_ATOMS: atom_id res chain seq x y z
N MET A 1 11.74 24.84 -15.04
CA MET A 1 11.83 24.44 -13.62
C MET A 1 10.42 24.46 -13.06
N GLY A 2 9.91 23.32 -12.59
CA GLY A 2 8.53 23.20 -12.11
C GLY A 2 7.56 22.51 -13.09
N GLU A 3 8.02 21.52 -13.85
CA GLU A 3 7.12 20.69 -14.64
C GLU A 3 6.46 19.66 -13.72
N THR A 4 5.13 19.62 -13.70
CA THR A 4 4.34 18.64 -12.92
C THR A 4 3.80 17.59 -13.88
N HIS A 5 3.97 16.32 -13.53
CA HIS A 5 3.35 15.22 -14.26
C HIS A 5 2.34 14.50 -13.35
N ARG A 6 1.23 14.04 -13.93
CA ARG A 6 0.23 13.25 -13.20
C ARG A 6 0.19 11.86 -13.82
N THR A 7 0.55 10.87 -13.02
CA THR A 7 0.49 9.46 -13.41
C THR A 7 -0.97 8.97 -13.47
N ARG A 8 -1.19 7.82 -14.13
CA ARG A 8 -2.48 7.14 -14.08
C ARG A 8 -2.68 6.51 -12.69
N GLY A 9 -3.92 6.53 -12.19
CA GLY A 9 -4.27 5.82 -10.98
C GLY A 9 -4.17 4.30 -11.15
N ARG A 10 -3.73 3.62 -10.10
CA ARG A 10 -3.75 2.16 -9.99
C ARG A 10 -4.39 1.80 -8.65
N THR A 11 -5.40 0.94 -8.68
CA THR A 11 -5.97 0.36 -7.47
C THR A 11 -5.02 -0.70 -6.92
N ILE A 12 -4.66 -0.59 -5.64
CA ILE A 12 -3.91 -1.61 -4.91
C ILE A 12 -4.90 -2.60 -4.31
N THR A 13 -4.61 -3.89 -4.45
CA THR A 13 -5.46 -4.98 -3.99
C THR A 13 -4.71 -5.88 -3.02
N GLY A 14 -5.43 -6.80 -2.35
CA GLY A 14 -4.80 -7.82 -1.50
C GLY A 14 -3.80 -8.72 -2.24
N ALA A 15 -3.95 -8.88 -3.56
CA ALA A 15 -2.99 -9.63 -4.38
C ALA A 15 -1.63 -8.92 -4.47
N ASP A 16 -1.63 -7.58 -4.60
CA ASP A 16 -0.39 -6.80 -4.61
C ASP A 16 0.34 -6.91 -3.26
N VAL A 17 -0.40 -6.86 -2.16
CA VAL A 17 0.13 -7.01 -0.79
C VAL A 17 0.70 -8.41 -0.57
N ALA A 18 -0.04 -9.46 -0.94
CA ALA A 18 0.42 -10.85 -0.79
C ALA A 18 1.65 -11.14 -1.65
N ASN A 19 1.66 -10.68 -2.90
CA ASN A 19 2.81 -10.85 -3.79
C ASN A 19 4.03 -10.07 -3.28
N PHE A 20 3.84 -8.85 -2.78
CA PHE A 20 4.94 -8.06 -2.24
C PHE A 20 5.51 -8.69 -0.97
N ALA A 21 4.68 -9.19 -0.05
CA ALA A 21 5.12 -9.97 1.11
C ALA A 21 5.98 -11.17 0.68
N GLY A 22 5.57 -11.89 -0.37
CA GLY A 22 6.33 -13.00 -0.93
C GLY A 22 7.71 -12.63 -1.47
N VAL A 23 7.85 -11.47 -2.10
CA VAL A 23 9.12 -11.01 -2.69
C VAL A 23 10.02 -10.32 -1.66
N SER A 24 9.45 -9.50 -0.77
CA SER A 24 10.19 -8.75 0.25
C SER A 24 10.56 -9.61 1.46
N GLY A 25 9.81 -10.68 1.72
CA GLY A 25 9.88 -11.46 2.95
C GLY A 25 9.21 -10.79 4.14
N ASP A 26 8.54 -9.65 3.95
CA ASP A 26 7.84 -8.92 4.99
C ASP A 26 6.42 -9.48 5.16
N PHE A 27 6.28 -10.42 6.08
CA PHE A 27 5.03 -11.05 6.48
C PHE A 27 4.51 -10.50 7.82
N ASN A 28 4.76 -9.23 8.13
CA ASN A 28 4.22 -8.62 9.35
C ASN A 28 2.68 -8.75 9.39
N GLU A 29 2.12 -8.97 10.58
CA GLU A 29 0.67 -9.07 10.82
C GLU A 29 -0.08 -7.84 10.28
N LEU A 30 0.57 -6.66 10.34
CA LEU A 30 0.06 -5.40 9.76
C LEU A 30 -0.39 -5.54 8.29
N HIS A 31 0.26 -6.42 7.54
CA HIS A 31 0.06 -6.59 6.10
C HIS A 31 -0.66 -7.89 5.75
N THR A 32 -0.69 -8.87 6.65
CA THR A 32 -1.01 -10.26 6.30
C THR A 32 -2.15 -10.86 7.11
N ASP A 33 -2.40 -10.39 8.33
CA ASP A 33 -3.40 -10.95 9.24
C ASP A 33 -4.59 -9.99 9.43
N ALA A 34 -5.78 -10.41 8.98
CA ALA A 34 -6.98 -9.59 9.10
C ALA A 34 -7.57 -9.62 10.53
N GLU A 35 -7.43 -10.74 11.23
CA GLU A 35 -7.97 -10.92 12.58
C GLU A 35 -7.15 -10.13 13.59
N ALA A 36 -5.81 -10.19 13.49
CA ALA A 36 -4.92 -9.40 14.35
C ALA A 36 -5.12 -7.89 14.16
N MET A 37 -5.54 -7.48 12.96
CA MET A 37 -5.73 -6.07 12.62
C MET A 37 -7.14 -5.53 12.90
N ALA A 38 -8.13 -6.39 13.15
CA ALA A 38 -9.52 -5.99 13.37
C ALA A 38 -9.69 -5.03 14.55
N ASP A 39 -8.95 -5.26 15.65
CA ASP A 39 -8.97 -4.42 16.85
C ASP A 39 -7.85 -3.35 16.87
N SER A 40 -7.05 -3.29 15.80
CA SER A 40 -5.98 -2.29 15.69
C SER A 40 -6.56 -0.90 15.39
N GLN A 41 -5.73 0.14 15.54
CA GLN A 41 -6.10 1.51 15.13
C GLN A 41 -6.47 1.66 13.65
N PHE A 42 -6.15 0.67 12.82
CA PHE A 42 -6.42 0.66 11.38
C PHE A 42 -7.68 -0.13 11.02
N GLY A 43 -8.15 -1.03 11.90
CA GLY A 43 -9.33 -1.87 11.71
C GLY A 43 -9.19 -2.97 10.64
N GLU A 44 -8.11 -2.98 9.87
CA GLU A 44 -7.81 -3.96 8.83
C GLU A 44 -6.33 -3.94 8.42
N ARG A 45 -5.95 -4.85 7.52
CA ARG A 45 -4.60 -4.92 6.95
C ARG A 45 -4.32 -3.71 6.08
N ILE A 46 -3.08 -3.24 6.16
CA ILE A 46 -2.59 -2.11 5.37
C ILE A 46 -1.51 -2.57 4.38
N ALA A 47 -1.33 -1.88 3.26
CA ALA A 47 -0.23 -2.19 2.34
C ALA A 47 1.15 -1.84 2.93
N HIS A 48 2.21 -2.54 2.49
CA HIS A 48 3.59 -2.20 2.85
C HIS A 48 3.93 -0.79 2.39
N GLY A 49 4.58 0.01 3.23
CA GLY A 49 5.10 1.32 2.80
C GLY A 49 6.08 1.20 1.62
N ALA A 50 6.93 0.16 1.65
CA ALA A 50 7.85 -0.15 0.57
C ALA A 50 7.14 -0.56 -0.73
N LEU A 51 5.95 -1.19 -0.66
CA LEU A 51 5.14 -1.49 -1.84
C LEU A 51 4.67 -0.19 -2.49
N VAL A 52 4.16 0.77 -1.71
CA VAL A 52 3.71 2.07 -2.22
C VAL A 52 4.87 2.80 -2.91
N CYS A 53 6.05 2.86 -2.27
CA CYS A 53 7.24 3.44 -2.88
C CYS A 53 7.71 2.70 -4.14
N SER A 54 7.51 1.38 -4.21
CA SER A 54 7.91 0.59 -5.39
C SER A 54 6.98 0.82 -6.59
N VAL A 55 5.70 1.09 -6.32
CA VAL A 55 4.71 1.41 -7.36
C VAL A 55 4.82 2.87 -7.79
N ASP A 56 5.17 3.78 -6.87
CA ASP A 56 5.45 5.18 -7.19
C ASP A 56 6.88 5.40 -7.66
N GLN A 57 7.07 5.33 -8.98
CA GLN A 57 8.37 5.51 -9.61
C GLN A 57 8.77 6.97 -9.84
N ASN A 58 7.83 7.93 -9.70
CA ASN A 58 8.04 9.31 -10.15
C ASN A 58 8.06 10.33 -9.00
N GLY A 59 7.67 9.96 -7.78
CA GLY A 59 7.60 10.88 -6.65
C GLY A 59 6.49 11.93 -6.79
N ASP A 60 5.61 11.76 -7.78
CA ASP A 60 4.47 12.64 -8.08
C ASP A 60 3.24 12.31 -7.20
N THR A 61 3.42 11.52 -6.14
CA THR A 61 2.32 11.01 -5.32
C THR A 61 1.64 12.12 -4.53
N VAL A 62 0.68 12.76 -5.17
CA VAL A 62 -0.60 13.11 -4.57
C VAL A 62 -1.39 11.82 -4.38
N CYS A 63 -1.04 11.05 -3.35
CA CYS A 63 -1.99 10.13 -2.74
C CYS A 63 -3.13 11.00 -2.23
N SER A 64 -4.24 11.08 -2.97
CA SER A 64 -5.44 11.72 -2.48
C SER A 64 -5.97 10.91 -1.31
N CYS A 65 -5.49 11.23 -0.10
CA CYS A 65 -5.97 10.88 1.23
C CYS A 65 -6.36 9.43 1.60
N GLU A 66 -6.23 8.41 0.75
CA GLU A 66 -6.35 7.01 1.16
C GLU A 66 -4.96 6.40 1.42
N LEU A 67 -4.17 7.01 2.32
CA LEU A 67 -2.87 6.50 2.76
C LEU A 67 -2.97 5.14 3.49
N LEU A 68 -4.19 4.66 3.71
CA LEU A 68 -4.54 3.29 4.05
C LEU A 68 -5.05 2.67 2.76
N ALA A 69 -4.20 1.95 2.03
CA ALA A 69 -4.66 1.04 1.00
C ALA A 69 -5.47 -0.05 1.71
N LEU A 70 -6.76 0.27 1.94
CA LEU A 70 -7.79 -0.59 2.44
C LEU A 70 -7.78 -1.83 1.55
N VAL A 71 -7.40 -2.97 2.08
CA VAL A 71 -7.41 -4.23 1.33
C VAL A 71 -8.88 -4.67 1.26
N ARG A 72 -9.66 -4.04 0.38
CA ARG A 72 -10.97 -4.55 -0.02
C ARG A 72 -10.84 -5.77 -0.92
#